data_AF-A0A9W6DEC8-F1
#
_entry.id   AF-A0A9W6DEC8-F1
#
_cell.length_a   1.000
_cell.length_b   1.000
_cell.length_c   1.000
_cell.angle_alpha   90.00
_cell.angle_beta   90.00
_cell.angle_gamma   90.00
#
_symmetry.space_group_name_H-M   'P 1'
#
loop_
_entity.id
_entity.type
_entity.pdbx_description
1 polymer ?
#
loop_
_entity_poly.entity_id
_entity_poly.type
_entity_poly.pdbx_seq_one_letter_code
_entity_poly.pdbx_strand_id
1 'polypeptide(L)' 'MKQGTITFKTNNLVLWELINNDKMDNNIDNINKYRKQKRIKLTISKDDNSIEEIDKNITNEEFMGLAYDDNVHIIF' A
#
# COMPACT_ATOMS: atom_id res chain seq x y z
N MET A 1 28.20 -1.91 -9.64
CA MET A 1 26.94 -2.22 -10.35
C MET A 1 25.78 -1.85 -9.44
N LYS A 2 24.89 -0.93 -9.84
CA LYS A 2 23.62 -0.73 -9.11
C LYS A 2 22.73 -1.94 -9.41
N GLN A 3 22.49 -2.79 -8.42
CA GLN A 3 21.57 -3.90 -8.52
C GLN A 3 20.15 -3.31 -8.62
N GLY A 4 19.62 -3.24 -9.85
CA GLY A 4 18.26 -2.79 -10.10
C GLY A 4 17.29 -3.78 -9.47
N THR A 5 16.62 -3.37 -8.39
CA THR A 5 15.58 -4.18 -7.75
C THR A 5 14.35 -4.17 -8.65
N ILE A 6 13.97 -5.34 -9.19
CA ILE A 6 12.70 -5.50 -9.89
C ILE A 6 11.60 -5.24 -8.86
N THR A 7 10.99 -4.07 -8.94
CA THR A 7 9.87 -3.69 -8.07
C THR A 7 8.62 -3.97 -8.88
N PHE A 8 8.03 -5.15 -8.71
CA PHE A 8 6.77 -5.43 -9.37
C PHE A 8 5.69 -4.45 -8.85
N LYS A 9 4.76 -4.04 -9.71
CA LYS A 9 3.56 -3.29 -9.28
C LYS A 9 2.84 -4.02 -8.13
N THR A 10 2.97 -5.34 -8.08
CA THR A 10 2.37 -6.29 -7.15
C THR A 10 2.90 -6.26 -5.71
N ASN A 11 4.06 -5.66 -5.39
CA ASN A 11 4.53 -5.64 -4.00
C ASN A 11 3.52 -4.95 -3.06
N ASN A 12 2.80 -3.94 -3.55
CA ASN A 12 1.76 -3.28 -2.77
C ASN A 12 0.55 -4.18 -2.55
N LEU A 13 0.10 -4.87 -3.60
CA LEU A 13 -1.01 -5.82 -3.51
C LEU A 13 -0.67 -6.94 -2.53
N VAL A 14 0.50 -7.56 -2.70
CA VAL A 14 0.95 -8.65 -1.82
C VAL A 14 1.08 -8.18 -0.37
N LEU A 15 1.67 -7.00 -0.13
CA LEU A 15 1.77 -6.48 1.24
C LEU A 15 0.39 -6.16 1.82
N TRP A 16 -0.52 -5.57 1.03
CA TRP A 16 -1.89 -5.31 1.46
C TRP A 16 -2.66 -6.59 1.78
N GLU A 17 -2.56 -7.63 0.94
CA GLU A 17 -3.18 -8.93 1.20
C GLU A 17 -2.59 -9.58 2.45
N LEU A 18 -1.27 -9.54 2.64
CA LEU A 18 -0.63 -10.12 3.82
C LEU A 18 -1.04 -9.39 5.11
N ILE A 19 -1.18 -8.07 5.06
CA ILE A 19 -1.68 -7.24 6.15
C ILE A 19 -3.14 -7.60 6.48
N ASN A 20 -4.02 -7.58 5.47
CA ASN A 20 -5.46 -7.80 5.67
C ASN A 20 -5.83 -9.23 6.09
N ASN A 21 -4.95 -10.19 5.83
CA ASN A 21 -5.15 -11.59 6.26
C ASN A 21 -4.42 -11.93 7.56
N ASP A 22 -3.92 -10.93 8.30
CA ASP A 22 -3.12 -11.10 9.52
C ASP A 22 -1.91 -12.04 9.31
N LYS A 23 -1.36 -12.07 8.10
CA LYS A 23 -0.21 -12.92 7.71
C LYS A 23 1.12 -12.20 7.85
N MET A 24 1.11 -10.93 8.23
CA MET A 24 2.29 -10.12 8.40
C MET A 24 2.09 -9.16 9.56
N ASP A 25 3.00 -9.22 10.53
CA ASP A 25 3.00 -8.28 11.64
C ASP A 25 3.19 -6.86 11.13
N ASN A 26 2.48 -5.96 11.81
CA ASN A 26 2.30 -4.56 11.51
C ASN A 26 3.55 -3.70 11.81
N ASN A 27 4.71 -4.21 11.43
CA ASN A 27 6.00 -3.62 11.72
C ASN A 27 6.49 -2.83 10.49
N ILE A 28 6.67 -1.53 10.68
CA ILE A 28 7.20 -0.60 9.67
C ILE A 28 8.55 -1.07 9.11
N ASP A 29 9.37 -1.78 9.89
CA ASP A 29 10.65 -2.34 9.45
C ASP A 29 10.47 -3.39 8.35
N ASN A 30 9.41 -4.21 8.44
CA ASN A 30 9.10 -5.18 7.40
C ASN A 30 8.63 -4.48 6.13
N ILE A 31 7.76 -3.47 6.25
CA ILE A 31 7.32 -2.67 5.09
C ILE A 31 8.52 -1.98 4.43
N ASN A 32 9.42 -1.38 5.20
CA ASN A 32 10.64 -0.75 4.71
C ASN A 32 11.56 -1.70 3.94
N LYS A 33 11.58 -2.99 4.30
CA LYS A 33 12.37 -4.03 3.61
C LYS A 33 11.83 -4.38 2.23
N TYR A 34 10.50 -4.39 2.06
CA TYR A 34 9.85 -4.92 0.85
C TYR A 34 9.19 -3.85 -0.03
N ARG A 35 9.03 -2.63 0.50
CA ARG A 35 8.41 -1.50 -0.18
C ARG A 35 9.32 -0.28 -0.15
N LYS A 36 9.60 0.24 -1.35
CA LYS A 36 10.14 1.59 -1.53
C LYS A 36 8.98 2.57 -1.62
N GLN A 37 9.17 3.76 -1.02
CA GLN A 37 8.27 4.89 -1.24
C GLN A 37 8.16 5.16 -2.74
N LYS A 38 6.93 5.31 -3.21
CA LYS A 38 6.64 5.52 -4.63
C LYS A 38 5.32 6.26 -4.80
N ARG A 39 5.19 6.93 -5.95
CA ARG A 39 3.93 7.46 -6.43
C ARG A 39 2.95 6.30 -6.62
N ILE A 40 1.74 6.49 -6.13
CA ILE A 40 0.64 5.57 -6.38
C ILE A 40 -0.60 6.36 -6.79
N LYS A 41 -1.38 5.71 -7.66
CA LYS A 41 -2.73 6.12 -7.98
C LYS A 41 -3.67 5.14 -7.29
N LEU A 42 -4.59 5.66 -6.48
CA LEU A 42 -5.58 4.89 -5.73
C LEU A 42 -6.96 5.48 -5.97
N THR A 43 -7.97 4.61 -5.91
CA THR A 43 -9.38 5.01 -5.85
C THR A 43 -9.92 4.48 -4.54
N ILE A 44 -10.44 5.35 -3.69
CA ILE A 44 -11.00 5.02 -2.37
C ILE A 44 -12.51 5.21 -2.44
N SER A 45 -13.28 4.24 -1.93
CA SER A 45 -14.73 4.34 -1.79
C SER A 45 -15.06 4.52 -0.32
N LYS A 46 -15.72 5.62 0.05
CA LYS A 46 -16.09 5.91 1.45
C LYS A 46 -17.48 5.39 1.78
N ASP A 47 -17.82 5.36 3.07
CA ASP A 47 -19.12 4.91 3.60
C ASP A 47 -20.31 5.71 3.05
N ASP A 48 -20.09 6.96 2.65
CA ASP A 48 -21.10 7.82 2.01
C ASP A 48 -21.26 7.56 0.50
N ASN A 49 -20.65 6.48 -0.02
CA ASN A 49 -20.53 6.14 -1.44
C ASN A 49 -19.79 7.18 -2.29
N SER A 50 -19.10 8.14 -1.67
CA SER A 50 -18.20 9.04 -2.41
C SER A 50 -16.92 8.31 -2.83
N ILE A 51 -16.37 8.74 -3.96
CA ILE A 51 -15.14 8.20 -4.53
C ILE A 51 -14.05 9.26 -4.47
N GLU A 52 -12.90 8.92 -3.91
CA GLU A 52 -11.71 9.78 -3.87
C GLU A 52 -10.59 9.16 -4.71
N GLU A 53 -10.05 9.93 -5.67
CA GLU A 53 -8.83 9.56 -6.39
C GLU A 53 -7.62 10.20 -5.73
N ILE A 54 -6.66 9.37 -5.31
CA ILE A 54 -5.37 9.83 -4.78
C ILE A 54 -4.31 9.56 -5.84
N ASP A 55 -3.53 10.60 -6.18
CA ASP A 55 -2.33 10.48 -7.01
C ASP A 55 -1.16 11.24 -6.36
N LYS A 56 -0.43 10.57 -5.46
CA LYS A 56 0.69 11.17 -4.72
C LYS A 56 1.81 10.17 -4.44
N ASN A 57 2.99 10.69 -4.12
CA ASN A 57 4.01 9.90 -3.44
C ASN A 57 3.52 9.61 -2.02
N ILE A 58 3.47 8.33 -1.65
CA ILE A 58 3.16 7.95 -0.27
C ILE A 58 4.37 7.37 0.44
N THR A 59 4.48 7.66 1.73
CA THR A 59 5.44 7.03 2.63
C THR A 59 5.03 5.60 2.96
N ASN A 60 5.90 4.86 3.66
CA ASN A 60 5.56 3.53 4.14
C ASN A 60 4.59 3.58 5.34
N GLU A 61 4.60 4.67 6.11
CA GLU A 61 3.64 4.91 7.19
C GLU A 61 2.25 5.21 6.63
N GLU A 62 2.16 6.05 5.60
CA GLU A 62 0.90 6.31 4.89
C GLU A 62 0.37 5.04 4.23
N PHE A 63 1.25 4.21 3.65
CA PHE A 63 0.85 2.92 3.07
C PHE A 63 0.25 1.99 4.12
N MET A 64 0.88 1.92 5.28
CA MET A 64 0.41 1.12 6.41
C MET A 64 -0.96 1.63 6.86
N GLY A 65 -1.12 2.94 7.08
CA GLY A 65 -2.42 3.52 7.44
C GLY A 65 -3.53 3.18 6.44
N LEU A 66 -3.25 3.26 5.14
CA LEU A 66 -4.21 2.88 4.09
C LEU A 66 -4.50 1.38 4.03
N ALA A 67 -3.55 0.53 4.45
CA ALA A 67 -3.76 -0.92 4.48
C ALA A 67 -4.65 -1.37 5.65
N TYR A 68 -4.73 -0.60 6.73
CA TYR A 68 -5.60 -0.90 7.89
C TYR A 68 -6.93 -0.15 7.89
N ASP A 69 -7.16 0.70 6.89
CA ASP A 69 -8.42 1.40 6.76
C ASP A 69 -9.41 0.49 6.04
N ASP A 70 -10.38 -0.06 6.78
CA ASP A 70 -11.43 -0.94 6.25
C ASP A 70 -12.28 -0.28 5.16
N ASN A 71 -12.27 1.06 5.10
CA ASN A 71 -12.96 1.86 4.10
C ASN A 71 -12.07 2.14 2.87
N VAL A 72 -10.83 1.63 2.84
CA VAL A 72 -9.92 1.79 1.70
C VAL A 72 -9.87 0.52 0.88
N HIS A 73 -10.55 0.56 -0.27
CA HIS A 73 -10.45 -0.48 -1.29
C HIS A 73 -9.39 -0.12 -2.32
N ILE A 74 -8.20 -0.73 -2.23
CA ILE A 74 -7.15 -0.51 -3.22
C ILE A 74 -7.48 -1.28 -4.51
N ILE A 75 -7.85 -0.54 -5.56
CA ILE A 75 -8.09 -1.08 -6.91
C ILE A 75 -6.80 -0.93 -7.74
N PHE A 76 -6.31 -2.03 -8.35
CA PHE A 76 -5.05 -2.10 -9.10
C PHE A 76 -5.21 -2.02 -10.62
#